data_AF-A0A3P1CKT3-F1
#
_entry.id   AF-A0A3P1CKT3-F1
#
_cell.length_a   1.000
_cell.length_b   1.000
_cell.length_c   1.000
_cell.angle_alpha   90.00
_cell.angle_beta   90.00
_cell.angle_gamma   90.00
#
_symmetry.space_group_name_H-M   'P 1'
#
loop_
_entity.id
_entity.type
_entity.pdbx_description
1 polymer ?
#
loop_
_entity_poly.entity_id
_entity_poly.type
_entity_poly.pdbx_seq_one_letter_code
_entity_poly.pdbx_strand_id
1 'polypeptide(L)'
;MMNEQDLKAQRNKALASYELKKMYLKANRATADEVAEAKRIYEALRDYKPDPMLASVPAQEGRTPVATVAAVVIPAMAVSEFTQLIEDLTIERHEALKQMCLRSNRLGDYPDETNLKDLVNEIQEWKAKRNAVAEKIAYLRLNGRLPQPSADPVADHGSDAMKSAFLANLPADRYDLNKLLVNQLKPKLWRAKKGLEKAKTEIWIAHYRKEVAKCQAAVDLAKNQLSALA
;
A
#
# COMPACT_ATOMS: atom_id res chain seq x y z
N MET A 1 -23.31 -12.95 -20.59
CA MET A 1 -24.17 -12.76 -19.40
C MET A 1 -23.29 -12.41 -18.22
N MET A 2 -23.76 -11.53 -17.33
CA MET A 2 -23.09 -11.28 -16.05
C MET A 2 -23.55 -12.38 -15.08
N ASN A 3 -22.63 -13.18 -14.55
CA ASN A 3 -22.96 -14.25 -13.61
C ASN A 3 -23.67 -13.66 -12.37
N GLU A 4 -24.50 -14.42 -11.66
CA GLU A 4 -25.13 -13.92 -10.41
C GLU A 4 -24.06 -13.45 -9.40
N GLN A 5 -22.91 -14.11 -9.41
CA GLN A 5 -21.72 -13.71 -8.67
C GLN A 5 -21.15 -12.37 -9.14
N ASP A 6 -21.15 -12.10 -10.45
CA ASP A 6 -20.67 -10.84 -11.02
C ASP A 6 -21.62 -9.69 -10.67
N LEU A 7 -22.93 -9.95 -10.68
CA LEU A 7 -23.96 -8.97 -10.31
C LEU A 7 -23.87 -8.62 -8.82
N LYS A 8 -23.65 -9.63 -7.96
CA LYS A 8 -23.35 -9.41 -6.54
C LYS A 8 -22.05 -8.61 -6.35
N ALA A 9 -20.99 -8.92 -7.10
CA ALA A 9 -19.74 -8.19 -7.06
C ALA A 9 -19.91 -6.72 -7.53
N GLN A 10 -20.71 -6.48 -8.56
CA GLN A 10 -21.04 -5.14 -9.04
C GLN A 10 -21.85 -4.33 -8.04
N ARG A 11 -22.84 -4.93 -7.38
CA ARG A 11 -23.61 -4.29 -6.30
C ARG A 11 -22.70 -3.88 -5.14
N ASN A 12 -21.80 -4.77 -4.72
CA ASN A 12 -20.83 -4.47 -3.67
C ASN A 12 -19.87 -3.35 -4.07
N LYS A 13 -19.41 -3.34 -5.32
CA LYS A 13 -18.54 -2.29 -5.87
C LYS A 13 -19.25 -0.94 -5.95
N ALA A 14 -20.52 -0.92 -6.37
CA ALA A 14 -21.33 0.29 -6.43
C ALA A 14 -21.61 0.87 -5.04
N LEU A 15 -21.91 0.01 -4.06
CA LEU A 15 -22.07 0.42 -2.66
C LEU A 15 -20.78 1.03 -2.09
N ALA A 16 -19.64 0.37 -2.31
CA ALA A 16 -18.34 0.87 -1.88
C ALA A 16 -17.99 2.22 -2.53
N SER A 17 -18.32 2.39 -3.81
CA SER A 17 -18.14 3.66 -4.53
C SER A 17 -19.00 4.79 -3.96
N TYR A 18 -20.26 4.50 -3.61
CA TYR A 18 -21.16 5.46 -2.99
C TYR A 18 -20.66 5.90 -1.61
N GLU A 19 -20.27 4.97 -0.73
CA GLU A 19 -19.72 5.29 0.59
C GLU A 19 -18.40 6.07 0.48
N LEU A 20 -17.53 5.70 -0.46
CA LEU A 20 -16.29 6.42 -0.72
C LEU A 20 -16.55 7.88 -1.14
N LYS A 21 -17.49 8.11 -2.08
CA LYS A 21 -17.86 9.45 -2.53
C LYS A 21 -18.50 10.27 -1.42
N LYS A 22 -19.30 9.65 -0.55
CA LYS A 22 -19.85 10.28 0.66
C LYS A 22 -18.75 10.70 1.65
N MET A 23 -17.71 9.89 1.83
CA MET A 23 -16.54 10.25 2.64
C MET A 23 -15.72 11.39 2.00
N TYR A 24 -15.56 11.38 0.67
CA TYR A 24 -14.86 12.46 -0.03
C TYR A 24 -15.61 13.77 -0.04
N LEU A 25 -16.95 13.76 -0.08
CA LEU A 25 -17.76 14.97 0.10
C LEU A 25 -17.51 15.59 1.48
N LYS A 26 -17.48 14.79 2.55
CA LYS A 26 -17.12 15.25 3.91
C LYS A 26 -15.70 15.84 4.00
N ALA A 27 -14.80 15.40 3.13
CA ALA A 27 -13.44 15.90 3.04
C ALA A 27 -13.25 17.03 2.02
N ASN A 28 -14.32 17.58 1.43
CA ASN A 28 -14.30 18.57 0.34
C ASN A 28 -13.47 18.14 -0.89
N ARG A 29 -13.47 16.84 -1.20
CA ARG A 29 -12.75 16.21 -2.32
C ARG A 29 -13.67 15.62 -3.40
N ALA A 30 -14.98 15.78 -3.24
CA ALA A 30 -16.00 15.37 -4.20
C ALA A 30 -17.15 16.39 -4.16
N THR A 31 -17.87 16.53 -5.26
CA THR A 31 -19.06 17.39 -5.33
C THR A 31 -20.32 16.62 -4.92
N ALA A 32 -21.39 17.35 -4.59
CA ALA A 32 -22.67 16.73 -4.25
C ALA A 32 -23.26 15.93 -5.43
N ASP A 33 -23.00 16.36 -6.67
CA ASP A 33 -23.45 15.70 -7.89
C ASP A 33 -22.78 14.32 -8.07
N GLU A 34 -21.49 14.20 -7.75
CA GLU A 34 -20.77 12.91 -7.80
C GLU A 34 -21.32 11.89 -6.78
N VAL A 35 -21.83 12.36 -5.64
CA VAL A 35 -22.48 11.50 -4.64
C VAL A 35 -23.87 11.07 -5.13
N ALA A 36 -24.62 11.99 -5.75
CA ALA A 36 -25.93 11.70 -6.32
C ALA A 36 -25.85 10.70 -7.48
N GLU A 37 -24.83 10.83 -8.35
CA GLU A 37 -24.56 9.90 -9.43
C GLU A 37 -24.21 8.50 -8.91
N ALA A 38 -23.31 8.42 -7.92
CA ALA A 38 -22.93 7.15 -7.30
C ALA A 38 -24.13 6.46 -6.61
N LYS A 39 -25.02 7.23 -6.00
CA LYS A 39 -26.27 6.74 -5.41
C LYS A 39 -27.21 6.17 -6.47
N ARG A 40 -27.39 6.88 -7.59
CA ARG A 40 -28.24 6.45 -8.71
C ARG A 40 -27.76 5.14 -9.33
N ILE A 41 -26.44 4.97 -9.49
CA ILE A 41 -25.85 3.73 -10.03
C ILE A 41 -26.07 2.55 -9.08
N TYR A 42 -25.92 2.77 -7.78
CA TYR A 42 -26.18 1.74 -6.77
C TYR A 42 -27.66 1.32 -6.76
N GLU A 43 -28.58 2.28 -6.78
CA GLU A 43 -30.03 2.01 -6.80
C GLU A 43 -30.44 1.27 -8.08
N ALA A 44 -29.92 1.67 -9.24
CA ALA A 44 -30.16 0.99 -10.51
C ALA A 44 -29.70 -0.48 -10.49
N LEU A 45 -28.54 -0.78 -9.89
CA LEU A 45 -28.03 -2.14 -9.77
C LEU A 45 -28.74 -2.97 -8.69
N ARG A 46 -29.26 -2.32 -7.64
CA ARG A 46 -30.07 -2.96 -6.60
C ARG A 46 -31.40 -3.43 -7.17
N ASP A 47 -32.04 -2.59 -7.97
CA ASP A 47 -33.39 -2.82 -8.48
C ASP A 47 -33.40 -3.63 -9.79
N TYR A 48 -32.22 -3.83 -10.40
CA TYR A 48 -32.06 -4.70 -11.57
C TYR A 48 -32.39 -6.17 -11.25
N LYS A 49 -33.46 -6.68 -11.88
CA LYS A 49 -33.79 -8.10 -11.97
C LYS A 49 -33.49 -8.58 -13.39
N PRO A 50 -32.73 -9.67 -13.57
CA PRO A 50 -32.49 -10.22 -14.90
C PRO A 50 -33.78 -10.85 -15.41
N ASP A 51 -34.40 -10.26 -16.43
CA ASP A 51 -35.53 -10.86 -17.14
C ASP A 51 -34.99 -11.88 -18.17
N PRO A 52 -35.55 -13.09 -18.28
CA PRO A 52 -35.02 -14.12 -19.12
C PRO A 52 -35.71 -14.08 -20.47
N MET A 53 -35.34 -13.17 -21.38
CA MET A 53 -35.48 -13.43 -22.82
C MET A 53 -34.89 -12.31 -23.69
N LEU A 54 -34.24 -12.80 -24.75
CA LEU A 54 -33.95 -12.17 -26.05
C LEU A 54 -32.60 -11.49 -26.27
N ALA A 55 -31.94 -12.08 -27.27
CA ALA A 55 -31.25 -11.43 -28.37
C ALA A 55 -29.80 -10.95 -28.15
N SER A 56 -28.91 -11.89 -28.41
CA SER A 56 -27.61 -11.71 -29.04
C SER A 56 -27.56 -10.63 -30.12
N VAL A 57 -26.69 -9.61 -29.98
CA VAL A 57 -25.75 -9.08 -31.01
C VAL A 57 -24.65 -8.23 -30.31
N PRO A 58 -23.55 -7.82 -30.99
CA PRO A 58 -22.19 -8.31 -30.81
C PRO A 58 -21.32 -7.46 -29.86
N ALA A 59 -20.25 -8.07 -29.36
CA ALA A 59 -19.24 -7.43 -28.52
C ALA A 59 -18.48 -6.35 -29.32
N GLN A 60 -18.60 -5.10 -28.89
CA GLN A 60 -17.71 -4.03 -29.33
C GLN A 60 -16.44 -4.09 -28.46
N GLU A 61 -15.38 -4.63 -29.07
CA GLU A 61 -14.02 -4.58 -28.56
C GLU A 61 -13.59 -3.11 -28.40
N GLY A 62 -13.24 -2.74 -27.17
CA GLY A 62 -12.87 -1.37 -26.84
C GLY A 62 -12.39 -1.25 -25.39
N ARG A 63 -11.71 -2.27 -24.86
CA ARG A 63 -10.92 -2.10 -23.64
C ARG A 63 -9.50 -1.78 -24.06
N THR A 64 -9.16 -0.49 -23.99
CA THR A 64 -7.79 -0.06 -23.77
C THR A 64 -7.18 -0.91 -22.65
N PRO A 65 -5.96 -1.44 -22.82
CA PRO A 65 -5.32 -2.20 -21.76
C PRO A 65 -5.09 -1.24 -20.59
N VAL A 66 -5.85 -1.40 -19.53
CA VAL A 66 -5.47 -0.89 -18.21
C VAL A 66 -4.13 -1.54 -17.95
N ALA A 67 -3.06 -0.74 -17.99
CA ALA A 67 -1.71 -1.17 -17.67
C ALA A 67 -1.77 -1.91 -16.33
N THR A 68 -1.68 -3.24 -16.40
CA THR A 68 -1.46 -4.11 -15.26
C THR A 68 -0.13 -3.66 -14.69
N VAL A 69 -0.20 -2.90 -13.60
CA VAL A 69 0.97 -2.56 -12.79
C VAL A 69 1.62 -3.90 -12.45
N ALA A 70 2.77 -4.18 -13.07
CA ALA A 70 3.48 -5.43 -12.91
C ALA A 70 3.58 -5.71 -11.41
N ALA A 71 2.97 -6.82 -10.98
CA ALA A 71 3.06 -7.26 -9.60
C ALA A 71 4.54 -7.39 -9.28
N VAL A 72 5.00 -6.55 -8.35
CA VAL A 72 6.37 -6.57 -7.88
C VAL A 72 6.61 -7.98 -7.34
N VAL A 73 7.41 -8.78 -8.06
CA VAL A 73 7.90 -10.06 -7.56
C VAL A 73 8.97 -9.72 -6.54
N ILE A 74 8.52 -9.41 -5.33
CA ILE A 74 9.37 -9.31 -4.16
C ILE A 74 9.86 -10.73 -3.87
N PRO A 75 11.15 -10.94 -3.53
CA PRO A 75 11.62 -12.23 -3.02
C PRO A 75 10.84 -12.55 -1.74
N ALA A 76 9.73 -13.25 -1.89
CA ALA A 76 8.83 -13.59 -0.82
C ALA A 76 9.41 -14.81 -0.10
N MET A 77 9.43 -14.77 1.23
CA MET A 77 9.62 -15.97 2.02
C MET A 77 8.55 -17.02 1.67
N ALA A 78 8.78 -18.29 1.97
CA ALA A 78 7.79 -19.32 1.67
C ALA A 78 6.44 -18.94 2.32
N VAL A 79 5.32 -19.15 1.61
CA VAL A 79 3.99 -18.69 2.06
C VAL A 79 3.64 -19.21 3.46
N SER A 80 4.09 -20.42 3.79
CA SER A 80 3.97 -21.01 5.13
C SER A 80 4.72 -20.21 6.19
N GLU A 81 5.99 -19.87 5.95
CA GLU A 81 6.83 -19.09 6.86
C GLU A 81 6.32 -17.66 7.03
N PHE A 82 5.81 -17.05 5.95
CA PHE A 82 5.20 -15.72 5.98
C PHE A 82 3.95 -15.69 6.86
N THR A 83 3.08 -16.70 6.68
CA THR A 83 1.81 -16.78 7.40
C THR A 83 2.06 -17.04 8.88
N GLN A 84 2.95 -17.97 9.22
CA GLN A 84 3.37 -18.25 10.60
C GLN A 84 3.96 -17.01 11.26
N LEU A 85 4.88 -16.30 10.60
CA LEU A 85 5.49 -15.11 11.16
C LEU A 85 4.47 -13.97 11.38
N ILE A 86 3.48 -13.82 10.49
CA ILE A 86 2.39 -12.86 10.70
C ILE A 86 1.50 -13.28 11.86
N GLU A 87 1.20 -14.56 12.00
CA GLU A 87 0.41 -15.09 13.12
C GLU A 87 1.11 -14.83 14.44
N ASP A 88 2.40 -15.19 14.55
CA ASP A 88 3.23 -14.97 15.73
C ASP A 88 3.29 -13.50 16.13
N LEU A 89 3.58 -12.60 15.16
CA LEU A 89 3.59 -11.16 15.43
C LEU A 89 2.20 -10.62 15.78
N THR A 90 1.14 -11.20 15.23
CA THR A 90 -0.23 -10.81 15.56
C THR A 90 -0.57 -11.21 17.00
N ILE A 91 -0.17 -12.41 17.43
CA ILE A 91 -0.27 -12.87 18.81
C ILE A 91 0.52 -11.93 19.74
N GLU A 92 1.79 -11.66 19.43
CA GLU A 92 2.64 -10.76 20.23
C GLU A 92 2.02 -9.36 20.36
N ARG A 93 1.43 -8.82 19.28
CA ARG A 93 0.72 -7.54 19.31
C ARG A 93 -0.50 -7.58 20.21
N HIS A 94 -1.29 -8.66 20.17
CA HIS A 94 -2.47 -8.82 21.01
C HIS A 94 -2.10 -9.01 22.49
N GLU A 95 -1.02 -9.72 22.78
CA GLU A 95 -0.48 -9.85 24.13
C GLU A 95 -0.02 -8.49 24.68
N ALA A 96 0.74 -7.71 23.91
CA ALA A 96 1.15 -6.37 24.32
C ALA A 96 -0.06 -5.45 24.58
N LEU A 97 -1.10 -5.54 23.74
CA LEU A 97 -2.36 -4.82 23.96
C LEU A 97 -3.07 -5.28 25.25
N LYS A 98 -3.14 -6.59 25.51
CA LYS A 98 -3.73 -7.14 26.73
C LYS A 98 -3.00 -6.63 27.97
N GLN A 99 -1.66 -6.66 27.96
CA GLN A 99 -0.83 -6.19 29.07
C GLN A 99 -0.98 -4.67 29.32
N MET A 100 -1.14 -3.88 28.26
CA MET A 100 -1.45 -2.46 28.34
C MET A 100 -2.83 -2.22 28.98
N CYS A 101 -3.88 -2.92 28.51
CA CYS A 101 -5.23 -2.78 29.05
C CYS A 101 -5.32 -3.20 30.53
N LEU A 102 -4.67 -4.31 30.91
CA LEU A 102 -4.65 -4.76 32.31
C LEU A 102 -4.07 -3.71 33.26
N ARG A 103 -2.97 -3.05 32.86
CA ARG A 103 -2.35 -1.97 33.65
C ARG A 103 -3.16 -0.68 33.61
N SER A 104 -3.77 -0.37 32.47
CA SER A 104 -4.67 0.79 32.35
C SER A 104 -5.90 0.65 33.25
N ASN A 105 -6.43 -0.57 33.39
CA ASN A 105 -7.56 -0.81 34.30
C ASN A 105 -7.15 -0.64 35.77
N ARG A 106 -5.91 -1.04 36.13
CA ARG A 106 -5.36 -0.82 37.48
C ARG A 106 -5.26 0.66 37.85
N LEU A 107 -5.13 1.58 36.90
CA LEU A 107 -5.10 3.02 37.21
C LEU A 107 -6.39 3.49 37.90
N GLY A 108 -7.53 2.87 37.61
CA GLY A 108 -8.81 3.22 38.23
C GLY A 108 -8.96 2.76 39.68
N ASP A 109 -8.07 1.89 40.17
CA ASP A 109 -8.09 1.38 41.55
C ASP A 109 -7.33 2.30 42.53
N TYR A 110 -6.63 3.32 42.02
CA TYR A 110 -5.82 4.23 42.83
C TYR A 110 -6.48 5.61 42.96
N PRO A 111 -6.33 6.30 44.11
CA PRO A 111 -6.78 7.69 44.26
C PRO A 111 -6.02 8.65 43.33
N ASP A 112 -6.72 9.66 42.80
CA ASP A 112 -6.18 10.66 41.83
C ASP A 112 -4.96 11.43 42.34
N GLU A 113 -4.81 11.57 43.66
CA GLU A 113 -3.71 12.29 44.31
C GLU A 113 -2.40 11.47 44.37
N THR A 114 -2.46 10.18 43.99
CA THR A 114 -1.31 9.27 44.05
C THR A 114 -0.43 9.42 42.81
N ASN A 115 0.87 9.62 42.99
CA ASN A 115 1.82 9.63 41.87
C ASN A 115 2.04 8.20 41.34
N LEU A 116 1.46 7.89 40.18
CA LEU A 116 1.53 6.58 39.52
C LEU A 116 2.48 6.57 38.31
N LYS A 117 3.53 7.39 38.33
CA LYS A 117 4.48 7.53 37.22
C LYS A 117 5.00 6.19 36.71
N ASP A 118 5.33 5.25 37.60
CA ASP A 118 5.89 3.95 37.21
C ASP A 118 4.86 3.09 36.46
N LEU A 119 3.61 3.05 36.93
CA LEU A 119 2.53 2.35 36.24
C LEU A 119 2.21 2.99 34.87
N VAL A 120 2.26 4.31 34.78
CA VAL A 120 2.11 5.03 33.51
C VAL A 120 3.27 4.74 32.57
N ASN A 121 4.51 4.68 33.06
CA ASN A 121 5.68 4.30 32.26
C ASN A 121 5.53 2.88 31.71
N GLU A 122 5.14 1.92 32.54
CA GLU A 122 4.87 0.55 32.08
C GLU A 122 3.81 0.52 30.95
N ILE A 123 2.72 1.28 31.09
CA ILE A 123 1.69 1.38 30.05
C ILE A 123 2.29 1.94 28.74
N GLN A 124 3.13 2.97 28.82
CA GLN A 124 3.80 3.54 27.65
C GLN A 124 4.79 2.55 27.00
N GLU A 125 5.50 1.75 27.79
CA GLU A 125 6.39 0.69 27.30
C GLU A 125 5.62 -0.38 26.53
N TRP A 126 4.50 -0.87 27.07
CA TRP A 126 3.64 -1.83 26.38
C TRP A 126 3.01 -1.25 25.11
N LYS A 127 2.66 0.05 25.14
CA LYS A 127 2.19 0.78 23.97
C LYS A 127 3.28 0.90 22.90
N ALA A 128 4.52 1.19 23.29
CA ALA A 128 5.67 1.24 22.39
C ALA A 128 5.95 -0.14 21.77
N LYS A 129 5.91 -1.22 22.58
CA LYS A 129 6.05 -2.60 22.11
C LYS A 129 4.96 -2.98 21.11
N ARG A 130 3.69 -2.67 21.41
CA ARG A 130 2.56 -2.88 20.49
C ARG A 130 2.77 -2.18 19.15
N ASN A 131 3.23 -0.93 19.17
CA ASN A 131 3.47 -0.15 17.96
C ASN A 131 4.64 -0.71 17.15
N ALA A 132 5.74 -1.09 17.79
CA ALA A 132 6.89 -1.70 17.13
C ALA A 132 6.51 -3.01 16.41
N VAL A 133 5.69 -3.87 17.05
CA VAL A 133 5.19 -5.10 16.41
C VAL A 133 4.23 -4.77 15.26
N ALA A 134 3.37 -3.77 15.39
CA ALA A 134 2.50 -3.33 14.30
C ALA A 134 3.31 -2.81 13.08
N GLU A 135 4.41 -2.11 13.32
CA GLU A 135 5.35 -1.68 12.27
C GLU A 135 6.00 -2.87 11.57
N LYS A 136 6.43 -3.90 12.32
CA LYS A 136 6.95 -5.15 11.74
C LYS A 136 5.94 -5.83 10.83
N ILE A 137 4.68 -5.95 11.25
CA ILE A 137 3.59 -6.53 10.44
C ILE A 137 3.37 -5.70 9.17
N ALA A 138 3.33 -4.37 9.28
CA ALA A 138 3.15 -3.49 8.13
C ALA A 138 4.31 -3.64 7.13
N TYR A 139 5.54 -3.72 7.61
CA TYR A 139 6.71 -3.93 6.77
C TYR A 139 6.70 -5.31 6.08
N LEU A 140 6.35 -6.37 6.81
CA LEU A 140 6.20 -7.71 6.23
C LEU A 140 5.16 -7.74 5.10
N ARG A 141 4.00 -7.11 5.31
CA ARG A 141 2.95 -7.04 4.27
C ARG A 141 3.41 -6.29 3.02
N LEU A 142 4.26 -5.27 3.17
CA LEU A 142 4.75 -4.47 2.05
C LEU A 142 5.97 -5.08 1.36
N ASN A 143 6.85 -5.75 2.11
CA ASN A 143 8.19 -6.16 1.64
C ASN A 143 8.41 -7.69 1.67
N GLY A 144 7.43 -8.49 2.09
CA GLY A 144 7.48 -9.95 2.06
C GLY A 144 8.49 -10.63 3.00
N ARG A 145 9.32 -9.86 3.72
CA ARG A 145 10.33 -10.34 4.68
C ARG A 145 10.67 -9.24 5.68
N LEU A 146 11.14 -9.57 6.89
CA LEU A 146 11.72 -8.60 7.84
C LEU A 146 13.16 -8.23 7.47
N PRO A 147 13.67 -7.05 7.86
CA PRO A 147 15.08 -6.73 7.73
C PRO A 147 15.89 -7.69 8.61
N GLN A 148 16.93 -8.34 8.07
CA GLN A 148 17.85 -9.12 8.90
C GLN A 148 18.81 -8.17 9.65
N PRO A 149 19.05 -8.38 10.97
CA PRO A 149 19.85 -7.48 11.80
C PRO A 149 21.36 -7.50 11.50
N SER A 150 21.84 -8.31 10.56
CA SER A 150 23.23 -8.31 10.15
C SER A 150 23.38 -8.93 8.76
N ALA A 151 24.32 -8.37 8.01
CA ALA A 151 24.83 -8.78 6.69
C ALA A 151 24.25 -7.98 5.52
N ASP A 152 24.98 -6.89 5.25
CA ASP A 152 25.21 -6.24 3.95
C ASP A 152 24.00 -5.82 3.11
N PRO A 153 24.13 -4.75 2.30
CA PRO A 153 23.16 -4.53 1.25
C PRO A 153 23.24 -5.74 0.33
N VAL A 154 22.31 -6.70 0.49
CA VAL A 154 22.05 -7.68 -0.55
C VAL A 154 21.83 -6.84 -1.79
N ALA A 155 22.80 -6.89 -2.70
CA ALA A 155 22.66 -6.35 -4.03
C ALA A 155 21.44 -7.08 -4.58
N ASP A 156 20.29 -6.41 -4.53
CA ASP A 156 19.11 -6.77 -5.30
C ASP A 156 19.61 -6.53 -6.74
N HIS A 157 20.32 -7.51 -7.28
CA HIS A 157 20.65 -7.61 -8.69
C HIS A 157 19.30 -7.63 -9.34
N GLY A 158 18.83 -6.44 -9.71
CA GLY A 158 17.51 -6.21 -10.26
C GLY A 158 17.31 -7.29 -11.30
N SER A 159 16.38 -8.19 -11.00
CA SER A 159 16.09 -9.32 -11.87
C SER A 159 16.00 -8.77 -13.27
N ASP A 160 16.66 -9.38 -14.25
CA ASP A 160 16.70 -8.84 -15.60
C ASP A 160 15.28 -8.64 -16.20
N ALA A 161 14.27 -9.27 -15.59
CA ALA A 161 12.85 -9.01 -15.78
C ALA A 161 12.35 -7.61 -15.34
N MET A 162 12.86 -7.03 -14.24
CA MET A 162 12.52 -5.65 -13.84
C MET A 162 13.17 -4.62 -14.76
N LYS A 163 14.41 -4.88 -15.20
CA LYS A 163 15.09 -4.02 -16.18
C LYS A 163 14.37 -4.05 -17.52
N SER A 164 13.95 -5.22 -18.00
CA SER A 164 13.26 -5.36 -19.29
C SER A 164 11.87 -4.72 -19.30
N ALA A 165 11.08 -4.87 -18.22
CA ALA A 165 9.75 -4.26 -18.13
C ALA A 165 9.79 -2.72 -18.00
N PHE A 166 10.83 -2.17 -17.38
CA PHE A 166 11.04 -0.73 -17.32
C PHE A 166 11.51 -0.17 -18.66
N LEU A 167 12.48 -0.84 -19.31
CA LEU A 167 12.96 -0.50 -20.66
C LEU A 167 11.85 -0.45 -21.70
N ALA A 168 10.88 -1.37 -21.64
CA ALA A 168 9.74 -1.42 -22.56
C ALA A 168 8.74 -0.25 -22.39
N ASN A 169 8.73 0.41 -21.24
CA ASN A 169 7.79 1.49 -20.92
C ASN A 169 8.43 2.90 -20.94
N LEU A 170 9.70 3.02 -21.34
CA LEU A 170 10.35 4.32 -21.46
C LEU A 170 9.98 4.99 -22.78
N PRO A 171 9.63 6.30 -22.77
CA PRO A 171 9.40 7.05 -24.00
C PRO A 171 10.64 7.01 -24.90
N ALA A 172 10.45 6.78 -26.19
CA ALA A 172 11.54 6.80 -27.17
C ALA A 172 11.99 8.23 -27.55
N ASP A 173 11.16 9.24 -27.26
CA ASP A 173 11.45 10.65 -27.56
C ASP A 173 12.25 11.31 -26.42
N ARG A 174 13.32 12.02 -26.80
CA ARG A 174 14.25 12.72 -25.91
C ARG A 174 13.54 13.78 -25.06
N TYR A 175 12.55 14.48 -25.62
CA TYR A 175 11.80 15.50 -24.89
C TYR A 175 10.96 14.88 -23.76
N ASP A 176 10.21 13.82 -24.08
CA ASP A 176 9.37 13.12 -23.10
C ASP A 176 10.19 12.40 -22.04
N LEU A 177 11.35 11.86 -22.41
CA LEU A 177 12.26 11.21 -21.48
C LEU A 177 12.85 12.24 -20.48
N ASN A 178 13.24 13.42 -20.94
CA ASN A 178 13.70 14.51 -20.06
C ASN A 178 12.57 15.02 -19.15
N LYS A 179 11.35 15.15 -19.68
CA LYS A 179 10.15 15.53 -18.91
C LYS A 179 9.85 14.51 -17.80
N LEU A 180 9.94 13.21 -18.10
CA LEU A 180 9.76 12.13 -17.13
C LEU A 180 10.85 12.15 -16.05
N LEU A 181 12.10 12.38 -16.45
CA LEU A 181 13.24 12.46 -15.54
C LEU A 181 13.09 13.62 -14.54
N VAL A 182 12.73 14.82 -15.02
CA VAL A 182 12.61 16.03 -14.20
C VAL A 182 11.33 16.04 -13.36
N ASN A 183 10.19 15.66 -13.94
CA ASN A 183 8.90 15.83 -13.26
C ASN A 183 8.47 14.62 -12.42
N GLN A 184 9.00 13.42 -12.72
CA GLN A 184 8.56 12.20 -12.03
C GLN A 184 9.68 11.49 -11.29
N LEU A 185 10.81 11.20 -11.94
CA LEU A 185 11.85 10.37 -11.33
C LEU A 185 12.69 11.12 -10.29
N LYS A 186 13.21 12.30 -10.62
CA LYS A 186 14.00 13.13 -9.68
C LYS A 186 13.22 13.51 -8.41
N PRO A 187 11.94 13.94 -8.48
CA PRO A 187 11.17 14.25 -7.28
C PRO A 187 10.90 13.01 -6.42
N LYS A 188 10.65 11.84 -7.02
CA LYS A 188 10.50 10.58 -6.28
C LYS A 188 11.78 10.20 -5.54
N LEU A 189 12.94 10.29 -6.22
CA LEU A 189 14.24 10.06 -5.61
C LEU A 189 14.52 11.01 -4.43
N TRP A 190 14.22 12.30 -4.60
CA TRP A 190 14.39 13.29 -3.54
C TRP A 190 13.49 12.99 -2.32
N ARG A 191 12.21 12.64 -2.56
CA ARG A 191 11.29 12.25 -1.49
C ARG A 191 11.77 11.00 -0.76
N ALA A 192 12.27 9.99 -1.47
CA ALA A 192 12.82 8.79 -0.86
C ALA A 192 14.07 9.09 0.00
N LYS A 193 14.98 9.96 -0.48
CA LYS A 193 16.15 10.42 0.31
C LYS A 193 15.73 11.19 1.56
N LYS A 194 14.75 12.10 1.44
CA LYS A 194 14.18 12.81 2.59
C LYS A 194 13.47 11.89 3.57
N GLY A 195 12.82 10.83 3.09
CA GLY A 195 12.23 9.78 3.92
C GLY A 195 13.30 9.02 4.70
N LEU A 196 14.42 8.69 4.06
CA LEU A 196 15.57 8.04 4.70
C LEU A 196 16.19 8.90 5.81
N GLU A 197 16.38 10.21 5.57
CA GLU A 197 16.90 11.15 6.58
C GLU A 197 16.01 11.25 7.83
N LYS A 198 14.69 11.08 7.66
CA LYS A 198 13.70 11.21 8.74
C LYS A 198 13.36 9.88 9.43
N ALA A 199 13.76 8.75 8.86
CA ALA A 199 13.43 7.44 9.38
C ALA A 199 14.21 7.19 10.69
N LYS A 200 13.47 6.92 11.77
CA LYS A 200 14.05 6.65 13.10
C LYS A 200 14.18 5.16 13.42
N THR A 201 13.37 4.32 12.80
CA THR A 201 13.39 2.87 13.05
C THR A 201 14.12 2.14 11.94
N GLU A 202 14.86 1.09 12.29
CA GLU A 202 15.68 0.29 11.36
C GLU A 202 14.85 -0.27 10.19
N ILE A 203 13.59 -0.60 10.46
CA ILE A 203 12.63 -1.09 9.48
C ILE A 203 12.36 -0.03 8.39
N TRP A 204 12.05 1.21 8.79
CA TRP A 204 11.83 2.29 7.83
C TRP A 204 13.13 2.74 7.15
N ILE A 205 14.26 2.67 7.85
CA ILE A 205 15.58 2.92 7.25
C ILE A 205 15.84 1.90 6.13
N ALA A 206 15.61 0.60 6.37
CA ALA A 206 15.75 -0.44 5.36
C ALA A 206 14.78 -0.23 4.18
N HIS A 207 13.51 0.09 4.45
CA HIS A 207 12.53 0.40 3.42
C HIS A 207 12.98 1.55 2.51
N TYR A 208 13.35 2.69 3.09
CA TYR A 208 13.76 3.87 2.32
C TYR A 208 15.11 3.67 1.63
N ARG A 209 16.04 2.88 2.19
CA ARG A 209 17.27 2.49 1.48
C ARG A 209 16.95 1.74 0.19
N LYS A 210 16.03 0.77 0.25
CA LYS A 210 15.58 0.02 -0.94
C LYS A 210 14.89 0.93 -1.96
N GLU A 211 14.00 1.81 -1.50
CA GLU A 211 13.31 2.77 -2.38
C GLU A 211 14.25 3.78 -3.02
N VAL A 212 15.27 4.27 -2.30
CA VAL A 212 16.31 5.14 -2.86
C VAL A 212 17.10 4.40 -3.94
N ALA A 213 17.53 3.16 -3.68
CA ALA A 213 18.26 2.36 -4.66
C ALA A 213 17.44 2.14 -5.94
N LYS A 214 16.16 1.79 -5.79
CA LYS A 214 15.22 1.61 -6.90
C LYS A 214 15.01 2.89 -7.71
N CYS A 215 14.76 4.02 -7.04
CA CYS A 215 14.58 5.31 -7.70
C CYS A 215 15.87 5.78 -8.39
N GLN A 216 17.03 5.53 -7.78
CA GLN A 216 18.34 5.87 -8.33
C GLN A 216 18.61 5.06 -9.60
N ALA A 217 18.39 3.74 -9.57
CA ALA A 217 18.52 2.88 -10.75
C ALA A 217 17.60 3.33 -11.90
N ALA A 218 16.35 3.72 -11.61
CA ALA A 218 15.43 4.23 -12.62
C ALA A 218 15.89 5.57 -13.22
N VAL A 219 16.44 6.48 -12.40
CA VAL A 219 17.03 7.75 -12.87
C VAL A 219 18.25 7.50 -13.75
N ASP A 220 19.14 6.60 -13.34
CA ASP A 220 20.38 6.33 -14.07
C ASP A 220 20.09 5.62 -15.40
N LEU A 221 19.12 4.71 -15.43
CA LEU A 221 18.67 4.06 -16.67
C LEU A 221 18.03 5.06 -17.63
N ALA A 222 17.20 5.99 -17.14
CA ALA A 222 16.65 7.08 -17.96
C ALA A 222 17.76 8.00 -18.50
N LYS A 223 18.76 8.36 -17.68
CA LYS A 223 19.91 9.15 -18.14
C LYS A 223 20.70 8.43 -19.24
N ASN A 224 20.96 7.13 -19.06
CA ASN A 224 21.71 6.33 -20.03
C ASN A 224 20.98 6.25 -21.39
N GLN A 225 19.66 6.13 -21.38
CA GLN A 225 18.87 6.20 -22.62
C GLN A 225 18.88 7.60 -23.23
N LEU A 226 18.77 8.67 -22.41
CA LEU A 226 18.87 10.04 -22.90
C LEU A 226 20.21 10.29 -23.60
N SER A 227 21.32 9.78 -23.05
CA SER A 227 22.64 9.88 -23.66
C SER A 227 22.81 9.01 -24.89
N ALA A 228 22.11 7.88 -24.99
CA ALA A 228 22.12 7.03 -26.18
C ALA A 228 21.32 7.62 -27.36
N LEU A 229 20.40 8.55 -27.08
CA LEU A 229 19.61 9.29 -28.07
C LEU A 229 20.22 10.65 -28.44
N ALA A 230 21.38 11.01 -27.87
CA ALA A 230 22.07 12.28 -28.09
C ALA A 230 23.18 12.14 -29.13
#